data_AF-A0A239QW77-F1
#
_entry.id   AF-A0A239QW77-F1
#
_cell.length_a   1.000
_cell.length_b   1.000
_cell.length_c   1.000
_cell.angle_alpha   90.00
_cell.angle_beta   90.00
_cell.angle_gamma   90.00
#
_symmetry.space_group_name_H-M   'P 1'
#
loop_
_entity.id
_entity.type
_entity.pdbx_description
1 polymer ?
#
loop_
_entity_poly.entity_id
_entity_poly.type
_entity_poly.pdbx_seq_one_letter_code
_entity_poly.pdbx_strand_id
1 'polypeptide(L)'
;MKTMKNFLSMAALALMGAMMTGCSSDDNFDYPQQPENKSKVVTLTTTVGFDASADTRALTSTGVKTFAVGDQIAVIYKNTSDQTVTATSTALTTGDITNEGKNANFTVTLTNPKASEAVRYIYPAAMLAATVATDAAVNADANVKYGALATQDGTLTNLASKLDLAIFDGSLTSEAALPASASMTNQLAILAITLKDNAATPSEITGGITSLTIGDGTNTYTVSRSAAAGPIYVAIRPTTSANIKIYASDGSKYYNKNLTGKTYAADNGYSVSWKMPEALISNATTADYGMVACAAGHLHLAKTAVPSGCTAVGILGKVTATGKGLILALKDAATSPSWNTINGWTSVDTYAGTTLKQLPAGALGSLTSYTTLGSTAVSDWCVAQKSDYEAIFINLGSAKHDSDGYTYDDYVNAYITTGVGGTAISDVCWSATEYDGSVGWAFSSYYWNRSGKTSLRSLRPVLGF
;
A
#
# COMPACT_ATOMS: atom_id res chain seq x y z
N MET A 1 67.13 41.86 -35.31
CA MET A 1 66.10 42.42 -34.39
C MET A 1 64.84 41.55 -34.56
N LYS A 2 64.54 40.71 -33.56
CA LYS A 2 63.53 40.93 -32.49
C LYS A 2 62.10 40.60 -32.98
N THR A 3 61.57 39.41 -32.65
CA THR A 3 60.55 39.11 -31.60
C THR A 3 59.15 39.62 -31.96
N MET A 4 58.02 38.91 -31.83
CA MET A 4 57.60 37.97 -30.78
C MET A 4 56.37 37.16 -31.23
N LYS A 5 56.17 35.98 -30.63
CA LYS A 5 55.01 35.07 -30.71
C LYS A 5 53.86 35.50 -29.78
N ASN A 6 52.69 34.85 -29.97
CA ASN A 6 51.72 34.34 -28.97
C ASN A 6 50.26 34.78 -29.25
N PHE A 7 49.17 34.03 -29.03
CA PHE A 7 48.88 32.76 -28.33
C PHE A 7 47.70 32.06 -29.05
N LEU A 8 47.77 30.73 -29.25
CA LEU A 8 46.61 29.84 -29.38
C LEU A 8 46.64 28.93 -28.14
N SER A 9 45.57 28.97 -27.34
CA SER A 9 45.42 28.14 -26.14
C SER A 9 44.69 26.84 -26.52
N MET A 10 45.37 25.73 -26.32
CA MET A 10 44.85 24.37 -26.46
C MET A 10 45.59 23.54 -25.40
N ALA A 11 44.89 23.01 -24.40
CA ALA A 11 45.33 21.84 -23.62
C ALA A 11 44.21 21.35 -22.69
N ALA A 12 43.46 20.37 -23.18
CA ALA A 12 43.02 19.25 -22.36
C ALA A 12 44.15 18.21 -22.39
N LEU A 13 44.65 17.75 -21.24
CA LEU A 13 45.17 16.38 -21.10
C LEU A 13 45.38 16.00 -19.63
N ALA A 14 45.02 14.75 -19.34
CA ALA A 14 45.10 14.05 -18.07
C ALA A 14 46.52 13.96 -17.48
N LEU A 15 46.59 13.91 -16.15
CA LEU A 15 47.75 13.36 -15.42
C LEU A 15 47.26 12.35 -14.38
N MET A 16 47.26 11.06 -14.76
CA MET A 16 47.48 9.97 -13.82
C MET A 16 48.94 9.55 -13.95
N GLY A 17 49.65 9.36 -12.84
CA GLY A 17 50.98 8.74 -12.87
C GLY A 17 51.86 9.00 -11.65
N ALA A 18 51.83 8.05 -10.72
CA ALA A 18 52.96 7.51 -9.97
C ALA A 18 53.94 8.46 -9.25
N MET A 19 53.99 8.35 -7.91
CA MET A 19 55.27 8.15 -7.22
C MET A 19 55.14 6.90 -6.34
N MET A 20 55.92 5.87 -6.70
CA MET A 20 56.12 4.66 -5.91
C MET A 20 57.10 4.93 -4.76
N THR A 21 56.93 4.17 -3.66
CA THR A 21 57.94 3.64 -2.75
C THR A 21 59.25 4.43 -2.55
N GLY A 22 59.43 4.94 -1.34
CA GLY A 22 60.74 5.20 -0.75
C GLY A 22 60.70 4.86 0.75
N CYS A 23 61.12 3.64 1.10
CA CYS A 23 61.67 3.39 2.43
C CYS A 23 63.11 3.93 2.43
N SER A 24 63.34 5.04 3.13
CA SER A 24 64.63 5.26 3.80
C SER A 24 64.38 6.04 5.08
N SER A 25 64.86 5.46 6.18
CA SER A 25 65.06 6.13 7.46
C SER A 25 65.98 7.34 7.30
N ASP A 26 65.73 8.35 8.13
CA ASP A 26 66.53 9.57 8.33
C ASP A 26 66.49 10.59 7.18
N ASP A 27 65.65 11.62 7.30
CA ASP A 27 66.09 12.90 7.85
C ASP A 27 65.01 13.99 7.74
N ASN A 28 65.01 14.80 8.79
CA ASN A 28 64.12 15.89 9.12
C ASN A 28 64.00 16.94 8.00
N PHE A 29 62.82 17.04 7.36
CA PHE A 29 62.42 18.22 6.61
C PHE A 29 61.04 18.70 7.11
N ASP A 30 61.07 19.80 7.85
CA ASP A 30 59.93 20.66 8.17
C ASP A 30 59.31 21.20 6.86
N TYR A 31 58.50 20.37 6.21
CA TYR A 31 57.39 20.88 5.41
C TYR A 31 56.25 21.17 6.37
N PRO A 32 55.48 22.26 6.19
CA PRO A 32 54.20 22.36 6.87
C PRO A 32 53.39 21.15 6.42
N GLN A 33 53.26 20.16 7.30
CA GLN A 33 52.34 19.04 7.11
C GLN A 33 51.00 19.68 6.82
N GLN A 34 50.55 19.54 5.57
CA GLN A 34 49.17 19.84 5.22
C GLN A 34 48.34 19.11 6.27
N PRO A 35 47.47 19.79 7.03
CA PRO A 35 46.75 19.13 8.12
C PRO A 35 46.09 17.89 7.52
N GLU A 36 46.50 16.71 8.01
CA GLU A 36 45.97 15.44 7.53
C GLU A 36 44.46 15.60 7.49
N ASN A 37 43.89 15.42 6.30
CA ASN A 37 42.44 15.40 6.18
C ASN A 37 41.96 14.08 6.79
N LYS A 38 41.95 14.02 8.13
CA LYS A 38 41.60 12.83 8.93
C LYS A 38 40.20 12.31 8.61
N SER A 39 39.38 13.16 8.00
CA SER A 39 38.16 12.78 7.29
C SER A 39 38.41 12.97 5.80
N LYS A 40 38.60 11.89 5.03
CA LYS A 40 38.75 11.93 3.58
C LYS A 40 37.42 12.36 2.95
N VAL A 41 37.21 13.66 2.81
CA VAL A 41 36.06 14.24 2.11
C VAL A 41 36.41 14.41 0.63
N VAL A 42 35.63 13.82 -0.27
CA VAL A 42 35.88 13.85 -1.72
C VAL A 42 34.64 14.32 -2.45
N THR A 43 34.79 15.31 -3.34
CA THR A 43 33.70 15.78 -4.22
C THR A 43 33.89 15.15 -5.60
N LEU A 44 32.86 14.45 -6.08
CA LEU A 44 32.90 13.60 -7.27
C LEU A 44 31.75 13.97 -8.21
N THR A 45 31.97 13.86 -9.52
CA THR A 45 30.95 14.07 -10.54
C THR A 45 30.74 12.79 -11.35
N THR A 46 29.49 12.48 -11.65
CA THR A 46 29.11 11.34 -12.51
C THR A 46 28.06 11.78 -13.53
N THR A 47 28.12 11.24 -14.74
CA THR A 47 27.06 11.41 -15.74
C THR A 47 26.00 10.35 -15.53
N VAL A 48 24.77 10.78 -15.24
CA VAL A 48 23.63 9.91 -15.01
C VAL A 48 22.65 10.05 -16.17
N GLY A 49 22.15 8.93 -16.68
CA GLY A 49 21.10 8.89 -17.69
C GLY A 49 19.98 7.94 -17.27
N PHE A 50 18.77 8.13 -17.78
CA PHE A 50 17.74 7.09 -17.72
C PHE A 50 17.91 6.22 -18.96
N ASP A 51 18.03 4.89 -18.88
CA ASP A 51 18.33 3.89 -19.96
C ASP A 51 17.95 4.36 -21.42
N ALA A 52 17.22 3.70 -22.29
CA ALA A 52 16.72 4.26 -23.56
C ALA A 52 15.78 3.25 -24.20
N SER A 53 15.91 1.98 -23.80
CA SER A 53 15.35 0.81 -24.45
C SER A 53 13.88 0.50 -24.11
N ALA A 54 13.19 1.31 -23.29
CA ALA A 54 11.82 1.01 -22.84
C ALA A 54 10.82 2.10 -23.28
N ASP A 55 9.94 1.74 -24.23
CA ASP A 55 8.85 2.55 -24.81
C ASP A 55 7.67 2.86 -23.86
N THR A 56 7.92 3.03 -22.56
CA THR A 56 6.80 3.32 -21.62
C THR A 56 7.17 4.22 -20.44
N ARG A 57 8.11 5.15 -20.65
CA ARG A 57 8.61 6.12 -19.63
C ARG A 57 7.66 7.30 -19.41
N ALA A 58 6.38 7.08 -19.15
CA ALA A 58 5.43 8.19 -19.09
C ALA A 58 5.56 9.03 -17.81
N LEU A 59 6.27 10.16 -17.94
CA LEU A 59 6.25 11.30 -17.02
C LEU A 59 6.20 12.63 -17.81
N THR A 60 5.80 12.59 -19.08
CA THR A 60 5.41 13.75 -19.89
C THR A 60 4.31 13.32 -20.85
N SER A 61 3.61 14.27 -21.49
CA SER A 61 2.58 13.97 -22.50
C SER A 61 3.11 13.18 -23.71
N THR A 62 4.44 13.10 -23.87
CA THR A 62 5.15 12.36 -24.94
C THR A 62 5.80 11.06 -24.46
N GLY A 63 5.71 10.73 -23.16
CA GLY A 63 6.18 9.44 -22.67
C GLY A 63 7.68 9.37 -22.33
N VAL A 64 8.34 10.50 -22.06
CA VAL A 64 9.80 10.54 -21.78
C VAL A 64 10.09 11.22 -20.43
N LYS A 65 10.86 10.54 -19.58
CA LYS A 65 11.41 11.07 -18.32
C LYS A 65 12.66 11.90 -18.60
N THR A 66 12.74 13.10 -18.03
CA THR A 66 13.86 14.03 -18.22
C THR A 66 14.25 14.67 -16.89
N PHE A 67 15.54 14.91 -16.69
CA PHE A 67 16.05 15.72 -15.60
C PHE A 67 15.68 17.19 -15.78
N ALA A 68 15.40 17.87 -14.66
CA ALA A 68 15.10 19.29 -14.60
C ALA A 68 16.07 20.06 -13.69
N VAL A 69 16.15 21.37 -13.89
CA VAL A 69 16.90 22.26 -13.00
C VAL A 69 16.33 22.15 -11.59
N GLY A 70 17.20 22.02 -10.59
CA GLY A 70 16.80 21.81 -9.20
C GLY A 70 16.81 20.34 -8.76
N ASP A 71 16.84 19.39 -9.69
CA ASP A 71 16.83 17.97 -9.34
C ASP A 71 18.10 17.54 -8.60
N GLN A 72 17.95 16.52 -7.75
CA GLN A 72 19.04 15.92 -6.97
C GLN A 72 18.93 14.40 -7.00
N ILE A 73 20.05 13.72 -6.78
CA ILE A 73 20.11 12.28 -6.47
C ILE A 73 20.60 12.06 -5.05
N ALA A 74 20.13 10.96 -4.44
CA ALA A 74 20.74 10.41 -3.23
C ALA A 74 21.71 9.29 -3.61
N VAL A 75 22.85 9.24 -2.93
CA VAL A 75 23.90 8.24 -3.09
C VAL A 75 24.08 7.50 -1.78
N ILE A 76 23.93 6.18 -1.80
CA ILE A 76 24.17 5.30 -0.66
C ILE A 76 25.46 4.52 -0.92
N TYR A 77 26.35 4.46 0.06
CA TYR A 77 27.65 3.81 -0.06
C TYR A 77 28.16 3.33 1.30
N LYS A 78 29.23 2.51 1.29
CA LYS A 78 29.98 2.15 2.50
C LYS A 78 31.12 3.14 2.74
N ASN A 79 31.28 3.59 3.98
CA ASN A 79 32.47 4.31 4.40
C ASN A 79 33.59 3.34 4.84
N THR A 80 34.79 3.86 5.11
CA THR A 80 35.95 3.07 5.56
C THR A 80 35.78 2.44 6.94
N SER A 81 34.71 2.78 7.68
CA SER A 81 34.30 2.15 8.94
C SER A 81 33.21 1.07 8.75
N ASP A 82 32.98 0.63 7.50
CA ASP A 82 31.95 -0.33 7.11
C ASP A 82 30.51 0.08 7.43
N GLN A 83 30.29 1.38 7.66
CA GLN A 83 28.96 1.93 7.86
C GLN A 83 28.34 2.33 6.52
N THR A 84 27.06 2.04 6.37
CA THR A 84 26.22 2.53 5.28
C THR A 84 25.87 3.98 5.56
N VAL A 85 26.24 4.84 4.63
CA VAL A 85 26.08 6.29 4.70
C VAL A 85 25.43 6.80 3.43
N THR A 86 24.75 7.95 3.57
CA THR A 86 24.03 8.61 2.48
C THR A 86 24.61 9.98 2.20
N ALA A 87 24.68 10.35 0.93
CA ALA A 87 24.99 11.71 0.48
C ALA A 87 23.93 12.17 -0.51
N THR A 88 23.68 13.48 -0.60
CA THR A 88 22.79 14.06 -1.62
C THR A 88 23.63 14.93 -2.54
N SER A 89 23.37 14.86 -3.84
CA SER A 89 24.07 15.69 -4.82
C SER A 89 23.74 17.17 -4.65
N THR A 90 24.56 18.04 -5.23
CA THR A 90 24.11 19.40 -5.52
C THR A 90 22.90 19.38 -6.45
N ALA A 91 22.06 20.41 -6.38
CA ALA A 91 20.94 20.58 -7.30
C ALA A 91 21.45 20.86 -8.71
N LEU A 92 20.82 20.25 -9.72
CA LEU A 92 21.18 20.48 -11.12
C LEU A 92 20.97 21.93 -11.52
N THR A 93 21.90 22.46 -12.31
CA THR A 93 21.77 23.70 -13.07
C THR A 93 21.54 23.40 -14.54
N THR A 94 21.20 24.43 -15.33
CA THR A 94 21.01 24.26 -16.79
C THR A 94 22.25 23.69 -17.48
N GLY A 95 23.46 24.02 -17.01
CA GLY A 95 24.71 23.54 -17.61
C GLY A 95 25.00 22.05 -17.35
N ASP A 96 24.34 21.46 -16.34
CA ASP A 96 24.53 20.06 -15.97
C ASP A 96 23.69 19.12 -16.83
N ILE A 97 22.63 19.64 -17.45
CA ILE A 97 21.62 18.89 -18.18
C ILE A 97 21.98 18.83 -19.67
N THR A 98 22.04 17.63 -20.22
CA THR A 98 22.44 17.40 -21.61
C THR A 98 21.49 16.42 -22.30
N ASN A 99 21.64 16.24 -23.62
CA ASN A 99 20.85 15.30 -24.42
C ASN A 99 19.33 15.49 -24.21
N GLU A 100 18.85 16.72 -24.33
CA GLU A 100 17.41 17.06 -24.15
C GLU A 100 16.85 16.67 -22.77
N GLY A 101 17.68 16.64 -21.73
CA GLY A 101 17.25 16.24 -20.39
C GLY A 101 17.35 14.75 -20.11
N LYS A 102 17.79 13.93 -21.06
CA LYS A 102 17.94 12.48 -20.85
C LYS A 102 19.18 12.14 -20.01
N ASN A 103 20.16 13.04 -19.98
CA ASN A 103 21.40 12.89 -19.22
C ASN A 103 21.64 14.13 -18.34
N ALA A 104 22.24 13.93 -17.17
CA ALA A 104 22.66 15.00 -16.29
C ALA A 104 23.97 14.68 -15.56
N ASN A 105 24.76 15.71 -15.28
CA ASN A 105 25.97 15.59 -14.45
C ASN A 105 25.63 15.92 -13.00
N PHE A 106 25.74 14.94 -12.11
CA PHE A 106 25.52 15.15 -10.69
C PHE A 106 26.85 15.21 -9.95
N THR A 107 27.02 16.26 -9.14
CA THR A 107 28.16 16.42 -8.23
C THR A 107 27.73 16.06 -6.80
N VAL A 108 28.48 15.20 -6.13
CA VAL A 108 28.19 14.73 -4.77
C VAL A 108 29.47 14.72 -3.92
N THR A 109 29.33 15.07 -2.65
CA THR A 109 30.42 15.00 -1.68
C THR A 109 30.27 13.77 -0.81
N LEU A 110 31.24 12.87 -0.86
CA LEU A 110 31.31 11.66 -0.04
C LEU A 110 32.33 11.85 1.09
N THR A 111 32.09 11.21 2.23
CA THR A 111 32.97 11.24 3.41
C THR A 111 33.48 9.83 3.69
N ASN A 112 34.80 9.68 3.65
CA ASN A 112 35.51 8.41 3.85
C ASN A 112 34.96 7.26 2.97
N PRO A 113 34.72 7.44 1.65
CA PRO A 113 34.18 6.37 0.83
C PRO A 113 35.16 5.19 0.75
N LYS A 114 34.64 3.97 0.88
CA LYS A 114 35.43 2.74 0.78
C LYS A 114 35.45 2.25 -0.67
N ALA A 115 36.64 2.01 -1.21
CA ALA A 115 36.81 1.52 -2.58
C ALA A 115 36.22 0.12 -2.78
N SER A 116 35.81 -0.17 -4.01
CA SER A 116 35.33 -1.48 -4.46
C SER A 116 34.06 -1.98 -3.77
N GLU A 117 33.41 -1.13 -2.97
CA GLU A 117 32.15 -1.42 -2.30
C GLU A 117 30.95 -1.02 -3.16
N ALA A 118 29.79 -1.57 -2.83
CA ALA A 118 28.53 -1.25 -3.49
C ALA A 118 28.19 0.25 -3.36
N VAL A 119 27.62 0.80 -4.42
CA VAL A 119 27.02 2.13 -4.44
C VAL A 119 25.65 2.06 -5.09
N ARG A 120 24.68 2.77 -4.49
CA ARG A 120 23.32 2.90 -5.02
C ARG A 120 22.99 4.37 -5.24
N TYR A 121 22.45 4.70 -6.41
CA TYR A 121 21.89 6.01 -6.70
C TYR A 121 20.36 5.92 -6.71
N ILE A 122 19.69 6.88 -6.08
CA ILE A 122 18.23 6.99 -6.05
C ILE A 122 17.85 8.36 -6.62
N TYR A 123 17.02 8.35 -7.66
CA TYR A 123 16.44 9.53 -8.26
C TYR A 123 14.91 9.52 -8.13
N PRO A 124 14.30 10.65 -7.71
CA PRO A 124 14.94 11.83 -7.15
C PRO A 124 15.44 11.54 -5.72
N ALA A 125 16.33 12.39 -5.19
CA ALA A 125 16.84 12.27 -3.82
C ALA A 125 15.73 12.17 -2.76
N ALA A 126 14.58 12.81 -3.01
CA ALA A 126 13.40 12.78 -2.14
C ALA A 126 12.78 11.38 -1.95
N MET A 127 13.14 10.40 -2.80
CA MET A 127 12.72 9.01 -2.67
C MET A 127 13.64 8.18 -1.77
N LEU A 128 14.68 8.77 -1.19
CA LEU A 128 15.45 8.14 -0.12
C LEU A 128 14.56 7.95 1.12
N ALA A 129 14.66 6.79 1.77
CA ALA A 129 14.01 6.55 3.05
C ALA A 129 14.49 7.56 4.10
N ALA A 130 13.60 7.95 5.02
CA ALA A 130 13.92 8.93 6.07
C ALA A 130 15.04 8.44 7.02
N THR A 131 15.25 7.13 7.09
CA THR A 131 16.31 6.52 7.88
C THR A 131 16.92 5.37 7.09
N VAL A 132 18.24 5.41 6.92
CA VAL A 132 19.04 4.30 6.39
C VAL A 132 19.88 3.79 7.55
N ALA A 133 19.70 2.52 7.92
CA ALA A 133 20.45 1.94 9.03
C ALA A 133 21.94 1.82 8.67
N THR A 134 22.80 2.07 9.65
CA THR A 134 24.27 2.09 9.45
C THR A 134 24.84 0.74 9.04
N ASP A 135 24.15 -0.35 9.34
CA ASP A 135 24.50 -1.73 9.00
C ASP A 135 23.69 -2.29 7.81
N ALA A 136 22.76 -1.51 7.24
CA ALA A 136 21.94 -1.96 6.12
C ALA A 136 22.79 -2.31 4.89
N ALA A 137 22.33 -3.27 4.09
CA ALA A 137 22.89 -3.44 2.76
C ALA A 137 22.65 -2.17 1.92
N VAL A 138 23.66 -1.72 1.18
CA VAL A 138 23.57 -0.52 0.32
C VAL A 138 22.39 -0.62 -0.66
N ASN A 139 22.18 -1.83 -1.21
CA ASN A 139 21.16 -2.11 -2.21
C ASN A 139 19.83 -2.60 -1.62
N ALA A 140 19.58 -2.37 -0.32
CA ALA A 140 18.33 -2.79 0.31
C ALA A 140 17.15 -1.94 -0.16
N ASP A 141 16.02 -2.60 -0.48
CA ASP A 141 14.74 -1.94 -0.79
C ASP A 141 14.22 -1.05 0.36
N ALA A 142 14.59 -1.38 1.61
CA ALA A 142 14.26 -0.59 2.79
C ALA A 142 14.83 0.85 2.73
N ASN A 143 15.84 1.09 1.88
CA ASN A 143 16.42 2.41 1.69
C ASN A 143 15.58 3.32 0.77
N VAL A 144 14.50 2.81 0.18
CA VAL A 144 13.61 3.53 -0.75
C VAL A 144 12.29 3.87 -0.07
N LYS A 145 11.82 5.11 -0.22
CA LYS A 145 10.58 5.63 0.34
C LYS A 145 9.35 5.19 -0.47
N TYR A 146 9.11 3.89 -0.59
CA TYR A 146 7.93 3.36 -1.29
C TYR A 146 6.60 3.82 -0.67
N GLY A 147 6.59 4.19 0.62
CA GLY A 147 5.40 4.76 1.28
C GLY A 147 4.90 6.06 0.64
N ALA A 148 5.72 6.78 -0.13
CA ALA A 148 5.29 7.94 -0.91
C ALA A 148 4.28 7.60 -2.01
N LEU A 149 4.22 6.34 -2.45
CA LEU A 149 3.29 5.86 -3.48
C LEU A 149 1.88 5.60 -2.95
N ALA A 150 1.70 5.53 -1.63
CA ALA A 150 0.43 5.11 -1.02
C ALA A 150 -0.75 6.03 -1.36
N THR A 151 -0.48 7.31 -1.63
CA THR A 151 -1.49 8.30 -2.00
C THR A 151 -1.06 9.06 -3.25
N GLN A 152 -1.94 9.12 -4.25
CA GLN A 152 -1.69 9.74 -5.55
C GLN A 152 -2.92 10.56 -5.97
N ASP A 153 -2.78 11.49 -6.91
CA ASP A 153 -3.91 12.29 -7.39
C ASP A 153 -4.49 11.80 -8.72
N GLY A 154 -3.93 10.71 -9.28
CA GLY A 154 -4.44 10.09 -10.49
C GLY A 154 -4.11 10.83 -11.79
N THR A 155 -3.31 11.90 -11.74
CA THR A 155 -2.96 12.71 -12.91
C THR A 155 -1.58 12.34 -13.44
N LEU A 156 -1.42 12.41 -14.77
CA LEU A 156 -0.11 12.20 -15.39
C LEU A 156 0.91 13.27 -14.95
N THR A 157 0.46 14.52 -14.73
CA THR A 157 1.32 15.64 -14.33
C THR A 157 1.89 15.48 -12.92
N ASN A 158 1.12 14.97 -11.96
CA ASN A 158 1.63 14.74 -10.61
C ASN A 158 2.55 13.53 -10.57
N LEU A 159 2.18 12.44 -11.25
CA LEU A 159 3.10 11.32 -11.43
C LEU A 159 4.44 11.83 -11.97
N ALA A 160 4.38 12.61 -13.04
CA ALA A 160 5.51 13.22 -13.73
C ALA A 160 6.42 14.12 -12.88
N SER A 161 5.86 14.75 -11.85
CA SER A 161 6.57 15.75 -11.06
C SER A 161 6.89 15.31 -9.64
N LYS A 162 6.31 14.19 -9.17
CA LYS A 162 6.36 13.80 -7.74
C LYS A 162 6.56 12.31 -7.49
N LEU A 163 6.25 11.44 -8.44
CA LEU A 163 6.28 9.97 -8.23
C LEU A 163 7.24 9.29 -9.21
N ASP A 164 8.39 9.94 -9.35
CA ASP A 164 9.54 9.45 -10.07
C ASP A 164 10.33 8.50 -9.19
N LEU A 165 10.71 7.34 -9.72
CA LEU A 165 11.69 6.49 -9.05
C LEU A 165 12.56 5.79 -10.08
N ALA A 166 13.84 6.13 -10.08
CA ALA A 166 14.84 5.37 -10.82
C ALA A 166 16.01 5.05 -9.89
N ILE A 167 16.60 3.87 -10.09
CA ILE A 167 17.72 3.38 -9.28
C ILE A 167 18.85 2.95 -10.21
N PHE A 168 20.08 3.18 -9.77
CA PHE A 168 21.26 2.55 -10.32
C PHE A 168 21.99 1.84 -9.16
N ASP A 169 22.37 0.59 -9.39
CA ASP A 169 23.21 -0.18 -8.47
C ASP A 169 24.54 -0.50 -9.17
N GLY A 170 25.65 -0.20 -8.50
CA GLY A 170 26.99 -0.43 -9.02
C GLY A 170 28.02 -0.55 -7.91
N SER A 171 29.28 -0.22 -8.22
CA SER A 171 30.37 -0.18 -7.25
C SER A 171 31.20 1.10 -7.36
N LEU A 172 31.79 1.52 -6.24
CA LEU A 172 32.80 2.56 -6.22
C LEU A 172 34.08 2.04 -6.87
N THR A 173 34.49 2.62 -8.00
CA THR A 173 35.69 2.19 -8.74
C THR A 173 36.98 2.49 -7.97
N SER A 174 36.97 3.54 -7.16
CA SER A 174 38.02 3.84 -6.18
C SER A 174 37.48 4.77 -5.08
N GLU A 175 38.27 5.03 -4.04
CA GLU A 175 37.93 6.02 -3.00
C GLU A 175 37.86 7.46 -3.53
N ALA A 176 38.22 7.69 -4.80
CA ALA A 176 38.27 9.01 -5.44
C ALA A 176 37.50 9.06 -6.78
N ALA A 177 36.67 8.05 -7.08
CA ALA A 177 35.91 8.04 -8.32
C ALA A 177 34.56 7.32 -8.15
N LEU A 178 33.52 7.96 -8.66
CA LEU A 178 32.25 7.31 -8.97
C LEU A 178 32.36 6.59 -10.32
N PRO A 179 31.45 5.64 -10.63
CA PRO A 179 31.18 5.23 -12.01
C PRO A 179 31.10 6.44 -12.95
N ALA A 180 31.87 6.42 -14.03
CA ALA A 180 31.94 7.53 -14.99
C ALA A 180 30.56 7.80 -15.63
N SER A 181 29.80 6.73 -15.87
CA SER A 181 28.42 6.77 -16.35
C SER A 181 27.55 5.82 -15.53
N ALA A 182 26.36 6.28 -15.12
CA ALA A 182 25.35 5.47 -14.46
C ALA A 182 24.03 5.51 -15.25
N SER A 183 23.57 4.35 -15.70
CA SER A 183 22.26 4.19 -16.34
C SER A 183 21.23 3.80 -15.29
N MET A 184 20.27 4.67 -15.03
CA MET A 184 19.20 4.42 -14.07
C MET A 184 18.04 3.67 -14.72
N THR A 185 17.48 2.76 -13.95
CA THR A 185 16.33 1.92 -14.31
C THR A 185 15.12 2.36 -13.49
N ASN A 186 13.97 2.55 -14.13
CA ASN A 186 12.73 2.91 -13.46
C ASN A 186 12.21 1.70 -12.67
N GLN A 187 11.87 1.92 -11.41
CA GLN A 187 11.48 0.83 -10.50
C GLN A 187 9.97 0.61 -10.43
N LEU A 188 9.16 1.40 -11.16
CA LEU A 188 7.70 1.41 -11.04
C LEU A 188 7.04 0.95 -12.33
N ALA A 189 5.84 0.38 -12.17
CA ALA A 189 4.91 0.18 -13.27
C ALA A 189 3.87 1.30 -13.25
N ILE A 190 3.51 1.84 -14.42
CA ILE A 190 2.50 2.91 -14.54
C ILE A 190 1.24 2.35 -15.18
N LEU A 191 0.10 2.49 -14.52
CA LEU A 191 -1.20 2.09 -15.05
C LEU A 191 -1.96 3.32 -15.53
N ALA A 192 -2.31 3.38 -16.81
CA ALA A 192 -3.29 4.31 -17.38
C ALA A 192 -4.66 3.61 -17.44
N ILE A 193 -5.52 3.90 -16.47
CA ILE A 193 -6.71 3.12 -16.16
C ILE A 193 -7.95 3.79 -16.74
N THR A 194 -8.69 3.03 -17.54
CA THR A 194 -10.05 3.37 -17.99
C THR A 194 -11.05 2.41 -17.37
N LEU A 195 -12.06 2.93 -16.69
CA LEU A 195 -13.10 2.16 -16.03
C LEU A 195 -14.39 2.23 -16.82
N LYS A 196 -15.04 1.08 -16.98
CA LYS A 196 -16.35 0.95 -17.64
C LYS A 196 -17.33 0.32 -16.66
N ASP A 197 -18.61 0.64 -16.79
CA ASP A 197 -19.64 -0.10 -16.06
C ASP A 197 -19.70 -1.58 -16.53
N ASN A 198 -20.48 -2.39 -15.81
CA ASN A 198 -20.66 -3.81 -16.14
C ASN A 198 -21.93 -4.09 -16.97
N ALA A 199 -22.42 -3.09 -17.72
CA ALA A 199 -23.59 -3.27 -18.58
C ALA A 199 -23.29 -4.13 -19.82
N ALA A 200 -24.35 -4.63 -20.48
CA ALA A 200 -24.24 -5.38 -21.74
C ALA A 200 -23.53 -4.54 -22.82
N THR A 201 -23.81 -3.24 -22.85
CA THR A 201 -23.08 -2.23 -23.63
C THR A 201 -22.34 -1.32 -22.66
N PRO A 202 -21.06 -1.58 -22.37
CA PRO A 202 -20.36 -0.89 -21.29
C PRO A 202 -20.13 0.59 -21.61
N SER A 203 -20.57 1.46 -20.70
CA SER A 203 -20.26 2.90 -20.77
C SER A 203 -18.99 3.21 -19.99
N GLU A 204 -18.20 4.17 -20.46
CA GLU A 204 -17.06 4.65 -19.69
C GLU A 204 -17.55 5.43 -18.46
N ILE A 205 -17.05 5.05 -17.28
CA ILE A 205 -17.36 5.70 -16.01
C ILE A 205 -16.17 6.42 -15.41
N THR A 206 -14.97 6.27 -15.99
CA THR A 206 -13.70 6.85 -15.50
C THR A 206 -13.83 8.31 -15.10
N GLY A 207 -14.54 9.11 -15.92
CA GLY A 207 -14.71 10.54 -15.72
C GLY A 207 -15.40 10.93 -14.41
N GLY A 208 -16.28 10.08 -13.90
CA GLY A 208 -16.99 10.31 -12.64
C GLY A 208 -16.24 9.81 -11.41
N ILE A 209 -15.21 8.97 -11.57
CA ILE A 209 -14.51 8.35 -10.44
C ILE A 209 -13.64 9.37 -9.72
N THR A 210 -13.96 9.58 -8.44
CA THR A 210 -13.30 10.51 -7.52
C THR A 210 -12.35 9.80 -6.55
N SER A 211 -12.57 8.50 -6.31
CA SER A 211 -11.69 7.66 -5.49
C SER A 211 -11.40 6.33 -6.17
N LEU A 212 -10.13 5.91 -6.18
CA LEU A 212 -9.70 4.60 -6.67
C LEU A 212 -8.65 4.00 -5.73
N THR A 213 -8.85 2.76 -5.29
CA THR A 213 -7.89 2.00 -4.51
C THR A 213 -7.48 0.75 -5.28
N ILE A 214 -6.17 0.51 -5.36
CA ILE A 214 -5.58 -0.68 -5.98
C ILE A 214 -4.73 -1.38 -4.92
N GLY A 215 -4.97 -2.67 -4.69
CA GLY A 215 -4.18 -3.46 -3.74
C GLY A 215 -3.75 -4.79 -4.34
N ASP A 216 -2.49 -5.19 -4.10
CA ASP A 216 -1.94 -6.49 -4.53
C ASP A 216 -1.89 -7.53 -3.37
N GLY A 217 -2.48 -7.19 -2.23
CA GLY A 217 -2.45 -7.95 -0.98
C GLY A 217 -1.32 -7.54 -0.03
N THR A 218 -0.26 -6.91 -0.53
CA THR A 218 0.87 -6.39 0.27
C THR A 218 0.88 -4.87 0.29
N ASN A 219 0.80 -4.26 -0.89
CA ASN A 219 0.80 -2.83 -1.11
C ASN A 219 -0.61 -2.36 -1.44
N THR A 220 -0.95 -1.15 -0.99
CA THR A 220 -2.21 -0.48 -1.32
C THR A 220 -1.92 0.93 -1.80
N TYR A 221 -2.52 1.30 -2.92
CA TYR A 221 -2.39 2.58 -3.58
C TYR A 221 -3.77 3.23 -3.63
N THR A 222 -3.89 4.43 -3.09
CA THR A 222 -5.15 5.19 -3.10
C THR A 222 -4.99 6.44 -3.94
N VAL A 223 -5.98 6.68 -4.80
CA VAL A 223 -6.10 7.84 -5.65
C VAL A 223 -7.31 8.63 -5.21
N SER A 224 -7.11 9.91 -4.92
CA SER A 224 -8.19 10.87 -4.67
C SER A 224 -8.08 11.99 -5.69
N ARG A 225 -9.13 12.19 -6.50
CA ARG A 225 -9.13 13.17 -7.57
C ARG A 225 -10.50 13.85 -7.73
N SER A 226 -10.49 15.02 -8.35
CA SER A 226 -11.73 15.59 -8.87
C SER A 226 -12.20 14.83 -10.10
N ALA A 227 -13.52 14.75 -10.31
CA ALA A 227 -14.09 14.17 -11.52
C ALA A 227 -13.49 14.88 -12.76
N ALA A 228 -12.87 14.11 -13.63
CA ALA A 228 -12.10 14.62 -14.76
C ALA A 228 -12.10 13.60 -15.90
N ALA A 229 -12.25 14.09 -17.13
CA ALA A 229 -12.20 13.24 -18.32
C ALA A 229 -10.81 12.59 -18.50
N GLY A 230 -10.81 11.36 -19.02
CA GLY A 230 -9.60 10.63 -19.36
C GLY A 230 -9.12 9.63 -18.28
N PRO A 231 -8.01 8.93 -18.56
CA PRO A 231 -7.51 7.85 -17.70
C PRO A 231 -7.15 8.32 -16.29
N ILE A 232 -7.23 7.39 -15.33
CA ILE A 232 -6.61 7.54 -14.01
C ILE A 232 -5.22 6.94 -14.11
N TYR A 233 -4.19 7.74 -13.84
CA TYR A 233 -2.81 7.24 -13.84
C TYR A 233 -2.37 6.86 -12.43
N VAL A 234 -1.81 5.66 -12.27
CA VAL A 234 -1.34 5.16 -10.97
C VAL A 234 0.03 4.51 -11.11
N ALA A 235 1.00 4.95 -10.31
CA ALA A 235 2.27 4.28 -10.16
C ALA A 235 2.17 3.18 -9.10
N ILE A 236 2.59 1.97 -9.43
CA ILE A 236 2.60 0.83 -8.51
C ILE A 236 3.98 0.19 -8.48
N ARG A 237 4.27 -0.53 -7.40
CA ARG A 237 5.42 -1.42 -7.38
C ARG A 237 5.17 -2.56 -8.37
N PRO A 238 6.22 -3.11 -8.99
CA PRO A 238 6.08 -4.22 -9.90
C PRO A 238 5.44 -5.42 -9.20
N THR A 239 4.59 -6.13 -9.93
CA THR A 239 3.92 -7.34 -9.43
C THR A 239 4.22 -8.51 -10.35
N THR A 240 4.38 -9.70 -9.77
CA THR A 240 4.57 -10.95 -10.52
C THR A 240 3.45 -11.91 -10.17
N SER A 241 2.55 -12.18 -11.12
CA SER A 241 1.42 -13.09 -10.93
C SER A 241 0.60 -12.82 -9.66
N ALA A 242 0.28 -11.55 -9.40
CA ALA A 242 -0.45 -11.13 -8.21
C ALA A 242 -1.97 -11.06 -8.46
N ASN A 243 -2.74 -11.26 -7.39
CA ASN A 243 -4.15 -10.91 -7.39
C ASN A 243 -4.29 -9.43 -7.07
N ILE A 244 -4.93 -8.66 -7.95
CA ILE A 244 -5.11 -7.22 -7.81
C ILE A 244 -6.57 -6.94 -7.49
N LYS A 245 -6.81 -6.38 -6.31
CA LYS A 245 -8.12 -5.87 -5.89
C LYS A 245 -8.22 -4.40 -6.26
N ILE A 246 -9.34 -4.03 -6.88
CA ILE A 246 -9.62 -2.67 -7.31
C ILE A 246 -10.93 -2.25 -6.69
N TYR A 247 -10.95 -1.07 -6.07
CA TYR A 247 -12.16 -0.43 -5.56
C TYR A 247 -12.24 0.97 -6.14
N ALA A 248 -13.39 1.34 -6.69
CA ALA A 248 -13.58 2.67 -7.27
C ALA A 248 -14.89 3.27 -6.78
N SER A 249 -14.96 4.60 -6.70
CA SER A 249 -16.18 5.31 -6.35
C SER A 249 -16.28 6.64 -7.06
N ASP A 250 -17.51 7.02 -7.43
CA ASP A 250 -17.87 8.37 -7.87
C ASP A 250 -18.47 9.24 -6.73
N GLY A 251 -18.48 8.70 -5.50
CA GLY A 251 -19.13 9.29 -4.32
C GLY A 251 -20.57 8.81 -4.08
N SER A 252 -21.26 8.38 -5.13
CA SER A 252 -22.64 7.85 -5.07
C SER A 252 -22.69 6.34 -5.26
N LYS A 253 -21.88 5.82 -6.18
CA LYS A 253 -21.74 4.40 -6.51
C LYS A 253 -20.36 3.91 -6.11
N TYR A 254 -20.31 2.61 -5.87
CA TYR A 254 -19.13 1.91 -5.43
C TYR A 254 -18.95 0.71 -6.32
N TYR A 255 -17.71 0.46 -6.70
CA TYR A 255 -17.36 -0.61 -7.62
C TYR A 255 -16.22 -1.42 -7.04
N ASN A 256 -16.26 -2.72 -7.24
CA ASN A 256 -15.19 -3.62 -6.83
C ASN A 256 -14.81 -4.55 -7.99
N LYS A 257 -13.54 -4.95 -8.05
CA LYS A 257 -13.08 -5.96 -8.99
C LYS A 257 -11.87 -6.68 -8.45
N ASN A 258 -11.85 -7.99 -8.61
CA ASN A 258 -10.67 -8.80 -8.39
C ASN A 258 -10.12 -9.26 -9.74
N LEU A 259 -8.85 -9.00 -9.98
CA LEU A 259 -8.10 -9.50 -11.11
C LEU A 259 -7.14 -10.56 -10.61
N THR A 260 -7.04 -11.69 -11.30
CA THR A 260 -6.13 -12.78 -10.92
C THR A 260 -4.92 -12.84 -11.84
N GLY A 261 -3.78 -13.27 -11.30
CA GLY A 261 -2.56 -13.56 -12.06
C GLY A 261 -2.02 -12.38 -12.87
N LYS A 262 -2.07 -11.17 -12.32
CA LYS A 262 -1.58 -9.96 -13.01
C LYS A 262 -0.11 -9.71 -12.75
N THR A 263 0.60 -9.44 -13.84
CA THR A 263 2.00 -9.04 -13.85
C THR A 263 2.12 -7.64 -14.41
N TYR A 264 2.68 -6.73 -13.63
CA TYR A 264 3.04 -5.39 -14.04
C TYR A 264 4.53 -5.23 -13.75
N ALA A 265 5.36 -5.23 -14.78
CA ALA A 265 6.81 -5.17 -14.62
C ALA A 265 7.28 -3.73 -14.42
N ALA A 266 8.47 -3.58 -13.82
CA ALA A 266 9.18 -2.31 -13.79
C ALA A 266 9.45 -1.80 -15.22
N ASP A 267 9.74 -0.51 -15.33
CA ASP A 267 9.98 0.18 -16.61
C ASP A 267 8.83 0.10 -17.62
N ASN A 268 7.64 -0.36 -17.19
CA ASN A 268 6.48 -0.59 -18.07
C ASN A 268 5.27 0.26 -17.74
N GLY A 269 4.67 0.81 -18.80
CA GLY A 269 3.41 1.53 -18.82
C GLY A 269 2.31 0.69 -19.44
N TYR A 270 1.15 0.62 -18.79
CA TYR A 270 0.04 -0.24 -19.15
C TYR A 270 -1.21 0.58 -19.39
N SER A 271 -1.77 0.51 -20.59
CA SER A 271 -3.13 0.99 -20.84
C SER A 271 -4.12 -0.13 -20.51
N VAL A 272 -4.90 0.06 -19.45
CA VAL A 272 -5.83 -0.97 -18.95
C VAL A 272 -7.25 -0.47 -18.99
N SER A 273 -8.16 -1.33 -19.46
CA SER A 273 -9.59 -1.06 -19.44
C SER A 273 -10.33 -2.16 -18.69
N TRP A 274 -11.04 -1.78 -17.62
CA TRP A 274 -11.72 -2.73 -16.75
C TRP A 274 -13.21 -2.43 -16.66
N LYS A 275 -14.04 -3.45 -16.94
CA LYS A 275 -15.45 -3.46 -16.55
C LYS A 275 -15.57 -3.63 -15.04
N MET A 276 -16.27 -2.72 -14.40
CA MET A 276 -16.37 -2.60 -12.96
C MET A 276 -17.82 -2.90 -12.55
N PRO A 277 -18.10 -4.07 -11.95
CA PRO A 277 -19.40 -4.31 -11.35
C PRO A 277 -19.60 -3.39 -10.15
N GLU A 278 -20.84 -2.95 -9.94
CA GLU A 278 -21.22 -2.20 -8.76
C GLU A 278 -21.15 -3.13 -7.54
N ALA A 279 -20.50 -2.66 -6.48
CA ALA A 279 -20.29 -3.35 -5.22
C ALA A 279 -21.58 -3.31 -4.39
N LEU A 280 -22.56 -4.12 -4.78
CA LEU A 280 -23.85 -4.25 -4.12
C LEU A 280 -23.89 -5.52 -3.27
N ILE A 281 -24.60 -5.48 -2.15
CA ILE A 281 -24.85 -6.67 -1.30
C ILE A 281 -25.48 -7.80 -2.11
N SER A 282 -26.38 -7.50 -3.04
CA SER A 282 -27.02 -8.49 -3.93
C SER A 282 -26.03 -9.24 -4.83
N ASN A 283 -24.84 -8.68 -5.05
CA ASN A 283 -23.79 -9.23 -5.91
C ASN A 283 -22.58 -9.71 -5.09
N ALA A 284 -22.69 -9.73 -3.76
CA ALA A 284 -21.60 -10.06 -2.87
C ALA A 284 -21.06 -11.47 -3.16
N THR A 285 -19.76 -11.62 -3.04
CA THR A 285 -19.03 -12.88 -3.21
C THR A 285 -18.13 -13.14 -2.01
N THR A 286 -17.48 -14.30 -1.99
CA THR A 286 -16.48 -14.62 -0.95
C THR A 286 -15.27 -13.69 -0.97
N ALA A 287 -15.03 -12.96 -2.05
CA ALA A 287 -13.92 -12.01 -2.14
C ALA A 287 -14.21 -10.68 -1.42
N ASP A 288 -15.46 -10.45 -1.02
CA ASP A 288 -15.97 -9.23 -0.38
C ASP A 288 -16.05 -9.36 1.15
N TYR A 289 -15.54 -10.46 1.72
CA TYR A 289 -15.45 -10.62 3.16
C TYR A 289 -14.65 -9.47 3.80
N GLY A 290 -15.19 -8.97 4.92
CA GLY A 290 -14.62 -7.82 5.62
C GLY A 290 -15.03 -6.48 5.04
N MET A 291 -15.88 -6.41 4.02
CA MET A 291 -16.43 -5.15 3.54
C MET A 291 -17.55 -4.63 4.46
N VAL A 292 -17.66 -3.30 4.55
CA VAL A 292 -18.73 -2.61 5.27
C VAL A 292 -19.99 -2.63 4.42
N ALA A 293 -21.07 -3.17 4.96
CA ALA A 293 -22.39 -3.09 4.36
C ALA A 293 -23.08 -1.80 4.80
N CYS A 294 -23.61 -1.04 3.84
CA CYS A 294 -24.34 0.20 4.09
C CYS A 294 -25.85 -0.01 3.98
N ALA A 295 -26.62 0.87 4.63
CA ALA A 295 -28.09 0.87 4.55
C ALA A 295 -28.61 0.99 3.11
N ALA A 296 -27.88 1.69 2.24
CA ALA A 296 -28.19 1.82 0.83
C ALA A 296 -27.91 0.56 -0.01
N GLY A 297 -27.35 -0.51 0.58
CA GLY A 297 -27.08 -1.77 -0.11
C GLY A 297 -25.70 -1.85 -0.78
N HIS A 298 -24.86 -0.82 -0.63
CA HIS A 298 -23.49 -0.82 -1.14
C HIS A 298 -22.51 -1.48 -0.17
N LEU A 299 -21.43 -2.02 -0.72
CA LEU A 299 -20.29 -2.59 -0.01
C LEU A 299 -19.07 -1.67 -0.14
N HIS A 300 -18.40 -1.42 0.98
CA HIS A 300 -17.23 -0.54 1.05
C HIS A 300 -16.05 -1.23 1.71
N LEU A 301 -14.84 -0.78 1.40
CA LEU A 301 -13.64 -1.23 2.11
C LEU A 301 -13.74 -0.85 3.59
N ALA A 302 -13.66 -1.83 4.48
CA ALA A 302 -13.48 -1.57 5.90
C ALA A 302 -12.10 -0.98 6.19
N LYS A 303 -11.91 -0.49 7.43
CA LYS A 303 -10.67 0.14 7.90
C LYS A 303 -10.31 1.44 7.16
N THR A 304 -11.22 1.94 6.34
CA THR A 304 -11.20 3.29 5.77
C THR A 304 -12.37 4.08 6.36
N ALA A 305 -12.28 5.41 6.35
CA ALA A 305 -13.39 6.24 6.82
C ALA A 305 -14.62 5.97 5.94
N VAL A 306 -15.76 5.67 6.58
CA VAL A 306 -17.03 5.47 5.87
C VAL A 306 -17.36 6.75 5.07
N PRO A 307 -17.55 6.66 3.74
CA PRO A 307 -17.82 7.83 2.90
C PRO A 307 -19.12 8.55 3.28
N SER A 308 -19.19 9.85 2.96
CA SER A 308 -20.43 10.62 3.08
C SER A 308 -21.53 9.97 2.23
N GLY A 309 -22.63 9.56 2.87
CA GLY A 309 -23.75 8.87 2.20
C GLY A 309 -23.84 7.37 2.47
N CYS A 310 -22.82 6.74 3.06
CA CYS A 310 -22.95 5.40 3.62
C CYS A 310 -23.31 5.47 5.11
N THR A 311 -24.49 4.97 5.47
CA THR A 311 -24.80 4.60 6.86
C THR A 311 -24.35 3.16 7.06
N ALA A 312 -23.20 2.97 7.72
CA ALA A 312 -22.65 1.64 7.97
C ALA A 312 -23.56 0.83 8.90
N VAL A 313 -23.91 -0.39 8.47
CA VAL A 313 -24.82 -1.30 9.18
C VAL A 313 -24.04 -2.42 9.87
N GLY A 314 -23.03 -2.96 9.18
CA GLY A 314 -22.27 -4.10 9.65
C GLY A 314 -21.12 -4.48 8.72
N ILE A 315 -20.44 -5.56 9.07
CA ILE A 315 -19.35 -6.14 8.29
C ILE A 315 -19.83 -7.42 7.62
N LEU A 316 -19.65 -7.52 6.31
CA LEU A 316 -19.95 -8.72 5.55
C LEU A 316 -18.99 -9.85 5.98
N GLY A 317 -19.52 -10.86 6.67
CA GLY A 317 -18.72 -11.95 7.25
C GLY A 317 -18.88 -13.29 6.55
N LYS A 318 -20.00 -13.51 5.86
CA LYS A 318 -20.29 -14.79 5.18
C LYS A 318 -21.14 -14.57 3.94
N VAL A 319 -20.84 -15.30 2.87
CA VAL A 319 -21.60 -15.37 1.62
C VAL A 319 -21.60 -16.81 1.13
N THR A 320 -22.76 -17.30 0.72
CA THR A 320 -22.97 -18.65 0.18
C THR A 320 -22.90 -18.61 -1.36
N ALA A 321 -22.74 -19.77 -1.98
CA ALA A 321 -22.73 -19.88 -3.44
C ALA A 321 -24.03 -19.40 -4.12
N THR A 322 -25.15 -19.34 -3.38
CA THR A 322 -26.45 -18.86 -3.86
C THR A 322 -26.64 -17.35 -3.66
N GLY A 323 -25.59 -16.62 -3.25
CA GLY A 323 -25.64 -15.17 -3.05
C GLY A 323 -26.26 -14.72 -1.72
N LYS A 324 -26.67 -15.68 -0.86
CA LYS A 324 -27.16 -15.41 0.49
C LYS A 324 -26.03 -15.20 1.48
N GLY A 325 -26.17 -14.37 2.49
CA GLY A 325 -25.06 -14.08 3.40
C GLY A 325 -25.43 -13.57 4.78
N LEU A 326 -24.41 -13.29 5.59
CA LEU A 326 -24.53 -12.74 6.93
C LEU A 326 -23.66 -11.49 7.09
N ILE A 327 -24.27 -10.44 7.64
CA ILE A 327 -23.66 -9.17 8.00
C ILE A 327 -23.60 -9.09 9.53
N LEU A 328 -22.39 -9.00 10.08
CA LEU A 328 -22.15 -8.87 11.51
C LEU A 328 -22.39 -7.42 11.98
N ALA A 329 -23.19 -7.23 13.02
CA ALA A 329 -23.51 -5.90 13.55
C ALA A 329 -22.26 -5.15 14.03
N LEU A 330 -22.27 -3.82 13.85
CA LEU A 330 -21.21 -2.96 14.39
C LEU A 330 -21.29 -2.78 15.91
N LYS A 331 -22.41 -3.13 16.54
CA LYS A 331 -22.67 -2.93 17.96
C LYS A 331 -23.40 -4.14 18.55
N ASP A 332 -23.27 -4.31 19.86
CA ASP A 332 -24.07 -5.27 20.61
C ASP A 332 -25.52 -4.80 20.73
N ALA A 333 -26.44 -5.77 20.90
CA ALA A 333 -27.82 -5.50 21.26
C ALA A 333 -27.89 -4.88 22.68
N ALA A 334 -28.94 -4.12 22.99
CA ALA A 334 -29.05 -3.46 24.29
C ALA A 334 -29.37 -4.42 25.45
N THR A 335 -29.74 -5.67 25.17
CA THR A 335 -30.12 -6.64 26.18
C THR A 335 -29.05 -7.69 26.39
N SER A 336 -29.00 -8.21 27.61
CA SER A 336 -28.14 -9.35 27.97
C SER A 336 -28.97 -10.53 28.44
N PRO A 337 -29.67 -11.26 27.54
CA PRO A 337 -30.56 -12.33 27.94
C PRO A 337 -29.81 -13.59 28.39
N SER A 338 -30.54 -14.51 29.00
CA SER A 338 -30.09 -15.88 29.20
C SER A 338 -30.20 -16.69 27.91
N TRP A 339 -29.40 -17.75 27.76
CA TRP A 339 -29.51 -18.64 26.59
C TRP A 339 -30.91 -19.28 26.51
N ASN A 340 -31.50 -19.65 27.65
CA ASN A 340 -32.87 -20.19 27.70
C ASN A 340 -33.89 -19.23 27.09
N THR A 341 -33.70 -17.93 27.30
CA THR A 341 -34.54 -16.89 26.68
C THR A 341 -34.38 -16.89 25.17
N ILE A 342 -33.14 -16.94 24.66
CA ILE A 342 -32.83 -16.96 23.22
C ILE A 342 -33.42 -18.20 22.55
N ASN A 343 -33.32 -19.36 23.21
CA ASN A 343 -33.84 -20.62 22.66
C ASN A 343 -35.36 -20.55 22.40
N GLY A 344 -36.09 -19.83 23.24
CA GLY A 344 -37.53 -19.57 23.08
C GLY A 344 -37.90 -18.56 21.99
N TRP A 345 -36.94 -17.90 21.35
CA TRP A 345 -37.22 -16.96 20.26
C TRP A 345 -37.57 -17.66 18.96
N THR A 346 -38.26 -16.93 18.10
CA THR A 346 -38.67 -17.34 16.77
C THR A 346 -37.46 -17.74 15.92
N SER A 347 -37.54 -18.90 15.27
CA SER A 347 -36.55 -19.38 14.32
C SER A 347 -36.83 -18.85 12.91
N VAL A 348 -35.78 -18.47 12.17
CA VAL A 348 -35.86 -17.97 10.79
C VAL A 348 -34.82 -18.69 9.92
N ASP A 349 -35.25 -19.32 8.82
CA ASP A 349 -34.42 -20.24 8.00
C ASP A 349 -34.01 -19.68 6.62
N THR A 350 -34.40 -18.45 6.29
CA THR A 350 -34.50 -18.04 4.87
C THR A 350 -33.26 -17.36 4.28
N TYR A 351 -32.41 -16.71 5.08
CA TYR A 351 -31.46 -15.72 4.57
C TYR A 351 -29.99 -16.16 4.51
N ALA A 352 -29.62 -17.36 4.98
CA ALA A 352 -28.25 -17.88 4.79
C ALA A 352 -28.20 -19.42 4.73
N GLY A 353 -29.35 -20.08 4.52
CA GLY A 353 -29.46 -21.54 4.56
C GLY A 353 -29.19 -22.14 5.95
N THR A 354 -29.31 -21.33 6.99
CA THR A 354 -29.09 -21.68 8.40
C THR A 354 -30.25 -21.16 9.24
N THR A 355 -30.51 -21.82 10.36
CA THR A 355 -31.56 -21.43 11.32
C THR A 355 -31.02 -20.38 12.27
N LEU A 356 -31.58 -19.18 12.21
CA LEU A 356 -31.26 -18.06 13.09
C LEU A 356 -32.35 -17.85 14.14
N LYS A 357 -32.01 -17.21 15.26
CA LYS A 357 -32.98 -16.80 16.29
C LYS A 357 -33.25 -15.30 16.18
N GLN A 358 -34.47 -14.94 15.79
CA GLN A 358 -34.86 -13.54 15.58
C GLN A 358 -34.83 -12.76 16.90
N LEU A 359 -34.15 -11.61 16.88
CA LEU A 359 -34.05 -10.72 18.01
C LEU A 359 -35.39 -9.96 18.16
N PRO A 360 -36.06 -10.03 19.33
CA PRO A 360 -37.31 -9.30 19.53
C PRO A 360 -37.11 -7.79 19.42
N ALA A 361 -38.13 -7.04 18.96
CA ALA A 361 -38.01 -5.59 18.75
C ALA A 361 -37.51 -4.82 19.98
N GLY A 362 -37.95 -5.20 21.19
CA GLY A 362 -37.49 -4.60 22.45
C GLY A 362 -36.03 -4.88 22.83
N ALA A 363 -35.38 -5.83 22.15
CA ALA A 363 -33.98 -6.21 22.40
C ALA A 363 -32.97 -5.48 21.49
N LEU A 364 -33.43 -4.80 20.43
CA LEU A 364 -32.59 -4.13 19.43
C LEU A 364 -31.74 -2.99 20.00
N GLY A 365 -32.32 -2.18 20.89
CA GLY A 365 -31.63 -0.99 21.43
C GLY A 365 -31.34 0.07 20.36
N SER A 366 -30.05 0.38 20.18
CA SER A 366 -29.60 1.36 19.17
C SER A 366 -29.47 0.79 17.76
N LEU A 367 -29.71 -0.52 17.57
CA LEU A 367 -29.69 -1.14 16.26
C LEU A 367 -30.93 -0.71 15.46
N THR A 368 -30.70 -0.07 14.32
CA THR A 368 -31.76 0.27 13.37
C THR A 368 -32.36 -1.02 12.80
N SER A 369 -33.69 -1.15 12.78
CA SER A 369 -34.38 -2.23 12.08
C SER A 369 -34.33 -1.99 10.58
N TYR A 370 -34.09 -3.04 9.81
CA TYR A 370 -34.03 -3.01 8.36
C TYR A 370 -34.92 -4.13 7.80
N THR A 371 -35.73 -3.79 6.80
CA THR A 371 -36.41 -4.78 5.96
C THR A 371 -35.68 -4.98 4.64
N THR A 372 -34.93 -3.95 4.20
CA THR A 372 -34.04 -4.01 3.04
C THR A 372 -32.75 -3.25 3.32
N LEU A 373 -31.68 -3.66 2.63
CA LEU A 373 -30.46 -2.87 2.45
C LEU A 373 -30.34 -2.55 0.96
N GLY A 374 -30.61 -1.30 0.59
CA GLY A 374 -30.88 -0.94 -0.81
C GLY A 374 -32.10 -1.70 -1.32
N SER A 375 -31.95 -2.41 -2.43
CA SER A 375 -32.97 -3.31 -3.00
C SER A 375 -32.92 -4.74 -2.46
N THR A 376 -31.94 -5.09 -1.64
CA THR A 376 -31.79 -6.45 -1.11
C THR A 376 -32.65 -6.64 0.12
N ALA A 377 -33.57 -7.61 0.10
CA ALA A 377 -34.33 -7.99 1.28
C ALA A 377 -33.40 -8.57 2.34
N VAL A 378 -33.59 -8.17 3.59
CA VAL A 378 -32.81 -8.69 4.71
C VAL A 378 -33.72 -9.23 5.80
N SER A 379 -33.18 -10.13 6.62
CA SER A 379 -33.84 -10.56 7.85
C SER A 379 -33.95 -9.41 8.84
N ASP A 380 -34.78 -9.56 9.86
CA ASP A 380 -34.55 -8.83 11.10
C ASP A 380 -33.21 -9.21 11.73
N TRP A 381 -32.72 -8.42 12.69
CA TRP A 381 -31.53 -8.80 13.46
C TRP A 381 -31.74 -10.14 14.14
N CYS A 382 -30.76 -11.02 14.05
CA CYS A 382 -30.82 -12.36 14.60
C CYS A 382 -29.57 -12.70 15.42
N VAL A 383 -29.69 -13.72 16.27
CA VAL A 383 -28.56 -14.44 16.86
C VAL A 383 -28.29 -15.68 16.01
N ALA A 384 -27.05 -15.83 15.54
CA ALA A 384 -26.65 -16.92 14.67
C ALA A 384 -26.18 -18.17 15.43
N GLN A 385 -26.03 -19.29 14.72
CA GLN A 385 -25.42 -20.50 15.27
C GLN A 385 -23.90 -20.31 15.48
N LYS A 386 -23.29 -21.13 16.33
CA LYS A 386 -21.83 -21.21 16.53
C LYS A 386 -21.13 -21.34 15.19
N SER A 387 -21.55 -22.29 14.35
CA SER A 387 -20.97 -22.54 13.03
C SER A 387 -21.02 -21.33 12.08
N ASP A 388 -22.04 -20.48 12.20
CA ASP A 388 -22.16 -19.27 11.41
C ASP A 388 -21.18 -18.19 11.87
N TYR A 389 -21.11 -17.95 13.18
CA TYR A 389 -20.13 -17.04 13.76
C TYR A 389 -18.69 -17.52 13.53
N GLU A 390 -18.43 -18.83 13.63
CA GLU A 390 -17.13 -19.42 13.28
C GLU A 390 -16.75 -19.12 11.84
N ALA A 391 -17.67 -19.36 10.90
CA ALA A 391 -17.44 -19.04 9.50
C ALA A 391 -17.15 -17.54 9.31
N ILE A 392 -17.94 -16.66 9.95
CA ILE A 392 -17.70 -15.21 9.91
C ILE A 392 -16.29 -14.89 10.43
N PHE A 393 -15.91 -15.39 11.61
CA PHE A 393 -14.61 -15.07 12.20
C PHE A 393 -13.45 -15.59 11.34
N ILE A 394 -13.52 -16.83 10.86
CA ILE A 394 -12.51 -17.41 9.96
C ILE A 394 -12.38 -16.60 8.68
N ASN A 395 -13.50 -16.20 8.06
CA ASN A 395 -13.51 -15.39 6.84
C ASN A 395 -12.94 -13.98 7.05
N LEU A 396 -13.04 -13.45 8.27
CA LEU A 396 -12.42 -12.19 8.67
C LEU A 396 -10.97 -12.35 9.15
N GLY A 397 -10.40 -13.55 9.01
CA GLY A 397 -9.01 -13.85 9.33
C GLY A 397 -8.76 -14.28 10.77
N SER A 398 -9.81 -14.48 11.58
CA SER A 398 -9.71 -14.86 12.99
C SER A 398 -10.03 -16.34 13.19
N ALA A 399 -9.06 -17.12 13.67
CA ALA A 399 -9.27 -18.50 14.08
C ALA A 399 -9.50 -18.56 15.59
N LYS A 400 -10.75 -18.83 16.01
CA LYS A 400 -11.09 -19.02 17.42
C LYS A 400 -11.02 -20.49 17.80
N HIS A 401 -10.41 -20.77 18.95
CA HIS A 401 -10.30 -22.13 19.50
C HIS A 401 -11.34 -22.41 20.59
N ASP A 402 -11.70 -23.68 20.73
CA ASP A 402 -12.58 -24.19 21.78
C ASP A 402 -11.80 -24.37 23.10
N SER A 403 -11.82 -23.35 23.97
CA SER A 403 -11.28 -23.30 25.36
C SER A 403 -9.75 -23.44 25.64
N ASP A 404 -9.36 -22.72 26.69
CA ASP A 404 -8.15 -22.73 27.56
C ASP A 404 -6.73 -22.49 26.99
N GLY A 405 -6.56 -22.38 25.68
CA GLY A 405 -5.32 -21.91 25.05
C GLY A 405 -5.45 -20.47 24.57
N TYR A 406 -4.81 -19.51 25.25
CA TYR A 406 -4.78 -18.11 24.80
C TYR A 406 -4.04 -17.98 23.47
N THR A 407 -4.77 -17.82 22.38
CA THR A 407 -4.19 -17.31 21.13
C THR A 407 -4.95 -16.05 20.79
N TYR A 408 -4.26 -14.92 20.87
CA TYR A 408 -4.80 -13.59 20.64
C TYR A 408 -5.03 -13.39 19.15
N ASP A 409 -6.28 -13.18 18.76
CA ASP A 409 -6.60 -12.79 17.39
C ASP A 409 -7.74 -11.75 17.39
N ASP A 410 -7.35 -10.47 17.31
CA ASP A 410 -8.24 -9.32 17.30
C ASP A 410 -8.63 -8.84 15.89
N TYR A 411 -8.43 -9.67 14.84
CA TYR A 411 -8.67 -9.24 13.45
C TYR A 411 -10.11 -8.77 13.21
N VAL A 412 -11.11 -9.43 13.82
CA VAL A 412 -12.54 -9.08 13.70
C VAL A 412 -12.81 -7.69 14.29
N ASN A 413 -12.29 -7.41 15.48
CA ASN A 413 -12.47 -6.10 16.13
C ASN A 413 -11.87 -4.98 15.28
N ALA A 414 -10.74 -5.21 14.61
CA ALA A 414 -10.15 -4.22 13.70
C ALA A 414 -11.11 -3.84 12.56
N TYR A 415 -11.93 -4.75 12.04
CA TYR A 415 -12.96 -4.43 11.04
C TYR A 415 -14.12 -3.61 11.61
N ILE A 416 -14.50 -3.87 12.87
CA ILE A 416 -15.66 -3.25 13.52
C ILE A 416 -15.35 -1.84 14.06
N THR A 417 -14.12 -1.59 14.52
CA THR A 417 -13.78 -0.31 15.19
C THR A 417 -13.07 0.67 14.27
N THR A 418 -12.29 0.20 13.30
CA THR A 418 -11.44 1.07 12.47
C THR A 418 -12.26 1.69 11.34
N GLY A 419 -12.46 3.01 11.39
CA GLY A 419 -13.06 3.77 10.28
C GLY A 419 -14.57 3.68 10.13
N VAL A 420 -15.24 2.78 10.89
CA VAL A 420 -16.69 2.50 10.74
C VAL A 420 -17.54 2.82 11.98
N GLY A 421 -16.92 3.23 13.09
CA GLY A 421 -17.63 3.72 14.29
C GLY A 421 -18.39 2.66 15.10
N GLY A 422 -18.03 1.39 14.96
CA GLY A 422 -18.59 0.30 15.76
C GLY A 422 -17.93 0.17 17.15
N THR A 423 -18.50 -0.72 17.97
CA THR A 423 -18.00 -1.08 19.30
C THR A 423 -17.35 -2.45 19.24
N ALA A 424 -16.13 -2.57 19.77
CA ALA A 424 -15.43 -3.84 19.88
C ALA A 424 -16.28 -4.90 20.61
N ILE A 425 -16.10 -6.16 20.24
CA ILE A 425 -16.64 -7.29 21.00
C ILE A 425 -15.73 -7.47 22.23
N SER A 426 -16.08 -6.83 23.35
CA SER A 426 -15.30 -6.90 24.60
C SER A 426 -15.87 -7.93 25.58
N ASP A 427 -17.18 -8.18 25.51
CA ASP A 427 -17.89 -9.10 26.40
C ASP A 427 -18.14 -10.46 25.76
N VAL A 428 -18.43 -11.45 26.61
CA VAL A 428 -18.92 -12.76 26.17
C VAL A 428 -20.33 -12.60 25.61
N CYS A 429 -20.50 -12.98 24.34
CA CYS A 429 -21.74 -12.93 23.58
C CYS A 429 -22.32 -14.33 23.33
N TRP A 430 -23.64 -14.49 23.42
CA TRP A 430 -24.27 -15.77 23.11
C TRP A 430 -24.27 -16.08 21.60
N SER A 431 -24.17 -17.38 21.29
CA SER A 431 -24.70 -17.96 20.03
C SER A 431 -26.04 -18.65 20.28
N ALA A 432 -26.77 -18.96 19.22
CA ALA A 432 -28.01 -19.72 19.28
C ALA A 432 -27.81 -21.25 19.47
N THR A 433 -26.55 -21.70 19.61
CA THR A 433 -26.23 -23.13 19.66
C THR A 433 -26.15 -23.66 21.09
N GLU A 434 -26.84 -24.77 21.33
CA GLU A 434 -26.73 -25.55 22.55
C GLU A 434 -25.42 -26.35 22.56
N TYR A 435 -24.73 -26.39 23.70
CA TYR A 435 -23.61 -27.33 23.88
C TYR A 435 -24.13 -28.64 24.50
N ASP A 436 -24.85 -28.52 25.61
CA ASP A 436 -25.52 -29.63 26.30
C ASP A 436 -26.76 -29.12 27.06
N GLY A 437 -27.45 -30.00 27.80
CA GLY A 437 -28.67 -29.66 28.54
C GLY A 437 -28.54 -28.48 29.51
N SER A 438 -27.35 -28.17 30.01
CA SER A 438 -27.08 -27.13 31.02
C SER A 438 -26.31 -25.92 30.50
N VAL A 439 -25.65 -26.04 29.35
CA VAL A 439 -24.69 -25.07 28.82
C VAL A 439 -24.99 -24.70 27.37
N GLY A 440 -24.85 -23.41 27.06
CA GLY A 440 -24.88 -22.89 25.69
C GLY A 440 -23.49 -22.48 25.21
N TRP A 441 -23.33 -22.36 23.89
CA TRP A 441 -22.13 -21.80 23.29
C TRP A 441 -22.17 -20.27 23.25
N ALA A 442 -21.11 -19.64 23.72
CA ALA A 442 -20.86 -18.21 23.68
C ALA A 442 -19.47 -17.93 23.10
N PHE A 443 -19.19 -16.69 22.72
CA PHE A 443 -17.88 -16.27 22.24
C PHE A 443 -17.48 -14.92 22.83
N SER A 444 -16.19 -14.68 22.99
CA SER A 444 -15.63 -13.33 23.20
C SER A 444 -14.86 -12.89 21.95
N SER A 445 -14.11 -11.78 22.02
CA SER A 445 -13.10 -11.49 21.00
C SER A 445 -12.08 -12.62 20.83
N TYR A 446 -11.77 -13.36 21.90
CA TYR A 446 -10.61 -14.25 21.94
C TYR A 446 -10.92 -15.73 21.74
N TYR A 447 -12.04 -16.24 22.27
CA TYR A 447 -12.28 -17.68 22.30
C TYR A 447 -13.76 -18.06 22.35
N TRP A 448 -14.03 -19.34 22.09
CA TRP A 448 -15.32 -19.96 22.36
C TRP A 448 -15.45 -20.35 23.82
N ASN A 449 -16.57 -19.98 24.43
CA ASN A 449 -16.88 -20.19 25.83
C ASN A 449 -18.11 -21.08 25.98
N ARG A 450 -18.02 -22.03 26.91
CA ARG A 450 -19.14 -22.83 27.40
C ARG A 450 -19.70 -22.14 28.64
N SER A 451 -20.88 -21.53 28.52
CA SER A 451 -21.50 -20.79 29.62
C SER A 451 -22.83 -21.42 30.05
N GLY A 452 -23.11 -21.40 31.35
CA GLY A 452 -24.38 -21.91 31.88
C GLY A 452 -25.57 -21.13 31.32
N LYS A 453 -26.62 -21.84 30.89
CA LYS A 453 -27.74 -21.27 30.11
C LYS A 453 -28.56 -20.19 30.83
N THR A 454 -28.43 -20.08 32.14
CA THR A 454 -29.08 -19.05 32.98
C THR A 454 -28.26 -17.76 33.08
N SER A 455 -27.01 -17.76 32.61
CA SER A 455 -26.13 -16.58 32.68
C SER A 455 -26.60 -15.49 31.72
N LEU A 456 -26.59 -14.24 32.18
CA LEU A 456 -26.83 -13.07 31.35
C LEU A 456 -25.56 -12.75 30.56
N ARG A 457 -25.67 -12.66 29.23
CA ARG A 457 -24.54 -12.36 28.33
C ARG A 457 -25.00 -11.44 27.21
N SER A 458 -24.07 -10.68 26.64
CA SER A 458 -24.32 -9.78 25.52
C SER A 458 -24.72 -10.54 24.25
N LEU A 459 -25.18 -9.81 23.24
CA LEU A 459 -25.47 -10.34 21.91
C LEU A 459 -24.82 -9.47 20.87
N ARG A 460 -24.12 -10.10 19.92
CA ARG A 460 -23.62 -9.46 18.71
C ARG A 460 -24.45 -9.96 17.51
N PRO A 461 -25.53 -9.26 17.12
CA PRO A 461 -26.47 -9.80 16.15
C PRO A 461 -25.91 -9.83 14.72
N VAL A 462 -26.62 -10.55 13.85
CA VAL A 462 -26.37 -10.58 12.40
C VAL A 462 -27.63 -10.21 11.63
N LEU A 463 -27.49 -9.62 10.44
CA LEU A 463 -28.52 -9.60 9.41
C LEU A 463 -28.21 -10.68 8.38
N GLY A 464 -29.20 -11.50 8.04
CA GLY A 464 -29.15 -12.34 6.86
C GLY A 464 -29.68 -11.59 5.64
N PHE A 465 -29.18 -11.89 4.45
CA PHE A 465 -29.67 -11.34 3.18
C PHE A 465 -29.75 -12.39 2.07
#